data_AF-A0A6M5Z521-F1
#
_entry.id   AF-A0A6M5Z521-F1
#
_cell.length_a   1.000
_cell.length_b   1.000
_cell.length_c   1.000
_cell.angle_alpha   90.00
_cell.angle_beta   90.00
_cell.angle_gamma   90.00
#
_symmetry.space_group_name_H-M   'P 1'
#
loop_
_entity.id
_entity.type
_entity.pdbx_description
1 polymer ?
#
loop_
_entity_poly.entity_id
_entity_poly.type
_entity_poly.pdbx_seq_one_letter_code
_entity_poly.pdbx_strand_id
1 'polypeptide(L)'
;MSGASKLFHRVGGKISESIGGGGVQELLTTPAPAQAVTGSMVGRGRNRHAGTIDIAMVVPDPDQPRKEFTEEALNRLAESLKKRGQMQNVRVRWSAELQKWVLISGERRYRAALRAGLKTLNCEFIERELSEVEKLEDMLVENCLREDLNAVELAESYEKLIRLRGCTAKELAASLDVSPSAVTKALGLLKLPEDLRAAVAIGELPRITAYEISRLEGEDSQREMAERVKQEGLTNTQIAEAVQETRGRRNHAASKTGRRLACSLASGSSVTVAGKEELTLDAFIGALGEVLKVAKKAKADGRTLEDLPGMLKSKDKTKESRKAVTENAA
;
A
#
# COMPACT_ATOMS: atom_id res chain seq x y z
N MET A 1 -21.09 42.63 22.67
CA MET A 1 -20.37 41.49 23.27
C MET A 1 -21.06 40.20 22.86
N SER A 2 -20.27 39.25 22.37
CA SER A 2 -20.64 38.12 21.51
C SER A 2 -21.26 36.96 22.27
N GLY A 3 -22.39 36.43 21.75
CA GLY A 3 -22.62 35.02 21.37
C GLY A 3 -22.41 33.85 22.35
N ALA A 4 -21.73 33.99 23.48
CA ALA A 4 -21.27 32.86 24.29
C ALA A 4 -22.07 32.59 25.57
N SER A 5 -23.16 33.34 25.82
CA SER A 5 -23.93 33.26 27.08
C SER A 5 -25.23 32.45 27.01
N LYS A 6 -25.43 31.60 25.98
CA LYS A 6 -26.72 30.91 25.72
C LYS A 6 -26.73 29.37 25.73
N LEU A 7 -25.71 28.70 26.28
CA LEU A 7 -25.70 27.21 26.32
C LEU A 7 -25.52 26.58 27.71
N PHE A 8 -25.51 27.37 28.79
CA PHE A 8 -25.40 26.87 30.17
C PHE A 8 -26.74 26.73 30.93
N HIS A 9 -27.89 26.93 30.27
CA HIS A 9 -29.20 26.90 30.93
C HIS A 9 -30.23 26.02 30.20
N ARG A 10 -29.93 24.72 30.07
CA ARG A 10 -30.86 23.63 29.72
C ARG A 10 -30.04 22.33 29.74
N VAL A 11 -29.79 21.68 30.85
CA VAL A 11 -30.74 20.85 31.59
C VAL A 11 -30.17 20.67 33.01
N GLY A 12 -30.56 21.56 33.91
CA GLY A 12 -30.52 21.35 35.35
C GLY A 12 -31.94 21.48 35.84
N GLY A 13 -32.49 20.41 36.42
CA GLY A 13 -33.79 20.43 37.07
C GLY A 13 -34.69 19.30 36.61
N LYS A 14 -34.55 18.14 37.25
CA LYS A 14 -35.69 17.44 37.84
C LYS A 14 -35.20 16.44 38.89
N ILE A 15 -35.81 16.61 40.07
CA ILE A 15 -36.14 15.62 41.09
C ILE A 15 -35.02 15.08 42.01
N SER A 16 -34.77 15.89 43.04
CA SER A 16 -34.68 15.43 44.42
C SER A 16 -35.97 14.71 44.85
N GLU A 17 -35.95 13.38 44.90
CA GLU A 17 -36.91 12.55 45.66
C GLU A 17 -36.25 11.20 45.99
N SER A 18 -35.53 11.16 47.11
CA SER A 18 -35.36 9.97 47.97
C SER A 18 -34.29 10.27 49.01
N ILE A 19 -34.70 11.03 50.03
CA ILE A 19 -34.07 10.93 51.34
C ILE A 19 -34.56 9.60 51.93
N GLY A 20 -33.71 8.57 51.84
CA GLY A 20 -33.76 7.40 52.69
C GLY A 20 -32.59 7.50 53.65
N GLY A 21 -32.84 8.03 54.85
CA GLY A 21 -31.86 8.13 55.92
C GLY A 21 -31.44 6.76 56.43
N GLY A 22 -30.14 6.62 56.69
CA GLY A 22 -29.58 5.47 57.41
C GLY A 22 -28.13 5.21 57.02
N GLY A 23 -27.18 5.55 57.91
CA GLY A 23 -25.83 5.01 57.86
C GLY A 23 -24.71 5.99 57.47
N VAL A 24 -24.59 7.13 58.16
CA VAL A 24 -23.41 8.02 58.03
C VAL A 24 -22.28 7.68 59.02
N GLN A 25 -22.31 6.51 59.67
CA GLN A 25 -21.33 6.15 60.71
C GLN A 25 -20.59 4.83 60.44
N GLU A 26 -20.39 4.44 59.17
CA GLU A 26 -19.64 3.20 58.85
C GLU A 26 -18.82 3.30 57.54
N LEU A 27 -18.23 4.47 57.25
CA LEU A 27 -17.39 4.67 56.05
C LEU A 27 -15.95 5.12 56.34
N LEU A 28 -15.49 5.05 57.60
CA LEU A 28 -14.15 5.53 57.96
C LEU A 28 -13.19 4.50 58.55
N THR A 29 -13.51 3.19 58.53
CA THR A 29 -12.51 2.18 58.94
C THR A 29 -12.68 0.86 58.20
N THR A 30 -12.33 0.83 56.92
CA THR A 30 -11.86 -0.41 56.30
C THR A 30 -10.61 -0.05 55.49
N PRO A 31 -9.42 -0.61 55.80
CA PRO A 31 -8.34 -0.56 54.83
C PRO A 31 -8.85 -1.31 53.59
N ALA A 32 -8.91 -0.60 52.47
CA ALA A 32 -9.16 -1.23 51.17
C ALA A 32 -8.20 -2.44 51.05
N PRO A 33 -8.69 -3.61 50.59
CA PRO A 33 -7.81 -4.75 50.41
C PRO A 33 -6.67 -4.29 49.50
N ALA A 34 -5.44 -4.45 49.96
CA ALA A 34 -4.25 -4.23 49.14
C ALA A 34 -4.42 -5.07 47.88
N GLN A 35 -4.85 -4.42 46.79
CA GLN A 35 -4.94 -5.05 45.49
C GLN A 35 -3.52 -5.53 45.20
N ALA A 36 -3.35 -6.85 45.09
CA ALA A 36 -2.08 -7.43 44.67
C ALA A 36 -1.65 -6.69 43.40
N VAL A 37 -0.52 -6.00 43.48
CA VAL A 37 0.04 -5.29 42.33
C VAL A 37 0.33 -6.37 41.29
N THR A 38 -0.56 -6.53 40.32
CA THR A 38 -0.29 -7.39 39.17
C THR A 38 0.93 -6.82 38.47
N GLY A 39 1.82 -7.65 37.93
CA GLY A 39 3.05 -7.15 37.29
C GLY A 39 2.80 -6.06 36.22
N SER A 40 1.62 -6.08 35.59
CA SER A 40 1.15 -5.07 34.64
C SER A 40 0.90 -3.66 35.23
N MET A 41 0.84 -3.53 36.56
CA MET A 41 0.70 -2.25 37.27
C MET A 41 2.03 -1.63 37.67
N VAL A 42 3.15 -2.35 37.55
CA VAL A 42 4.48 -1.87 37.94
C VAL A 42 4.88 -0.65 37.09
N GLY A 43 5.06 0.50 37.76
CA GLY A 43 5.47 1.79 37.17
C GLY A 43 4.38 2.58 36.46
N ARG A 44 3.11 2.14 36.50
CA ARG A 44 1.97 2.95 36.05
C ARG A 44 1.69 4.07 37.05
N GLY A 45 1.58 5.31 36.56
CA GLY A 45 1.17 6.47 37.36
C GLY A 45 -0.36 6.59 37.48
N ARG A 46 -0.86 7.76 37.90
CA ARG A 46 -2.31 8.07 37.87
C ARG A 46 -2.91 7.99 36.46
N ASN A 47 -2.09 8.22 35.43
CA ASN A 47 -2.46 7.96 34.05
C ASN A 47 -2.13 6.50 33.70
N ARG A 48 -3.14 5.71 33.33
CA ARG A 48 -2.97 4.29 32.99
C ARG A 48 -2.14 4.06 31.72
N HIS A 49 -2.06 5.06 30.85
CA HIS A 49 -1.40 4.99 29.55
C HIS A 49 0.03 5.54 29.56
N ALA A 50 0.48 6.19 30.63
CA ALA A 50 1.85 6.73 30.70
C ALA A 50 2.41 6.68 32.13
N GLY A 51 3.70 6.39 32.26
CA GLY A 51 4.36 6.32 33.54
C GLY A 51 5.85 6.05 33.42
N THR A 52 6.45 5.63 34.52
CA THR A 52 7.90 5.51 34.65
C THR A 52 8.22 4.13 35.20
N ILE A 53 9.01 3.36 34.47
CA ILE A 53 9.41 2.00 34.86
C ILE A 53 10.92 1.91 35.04
N ASP A 54 11.35 0.96 35.88
CA ASP A 54 12.76 0.59 35.96
C ASP A 54 13.22 0.03 34.61
N ILE A 55 14.36 0.49 34.11
CA ILE A 55 14.91 0.04 32.83
C ILE A 55 15.18 -1.47 32.82
N ALA A 56 15.45 -2.08 33.98
CA ALA A 56 15.64 -3.53 34.13
C ALA A 56 14.36 -4.35 33.90
N MET A 57 13.20 -3.71 34.02
CA MET A 57 11.90 -4.30 33.72
C MET A 57 11.55 -4.25 32.23
N VAL A 58 12.36 -3.58 31.40
CA VAL A 58 12.15 -3.45 29.96
C VAL A 58 13.07 -4.40 29.20
N VAL A 59 12.50 -5.15 28.26
CA VAL A 59 13.24 -5.99 27.32
C VAL A 59 12.96 -5.55 25.88
N PRO A 60 13.97 -5.56 24.99
CA PRO A 60 13.76 -5.30 23.57
C PRO A 60 12.96 -6.43 22.92
N ASP A 61 12.20 -6.10 21.88
CA ASP A 61 11.49 -7.09 21.06
C ASP A 61 12.48 -7.75 20.07
N PRO A 62 12.64 -9.10 20.10
CA PRO A 62 13.60 -9.81 19.25
C PRO A 62 13.32 -9.69 17.74
N ASP A 63 12.06 -9.43 17.38
CA ASP A 63 11.59 -9.34 15.99
C ASP A 63 11.74 -7.93 15.40
N GLN A 64 12.41 -7.02 16.12
CA GLN A 64 12.65 -5.67 15.63
C GLN A 64 13.56 -5.69 14.38
N PRO A 65 13.14 -5.07 13.27
CA PRO A 65 13.87 -5.13 12.01
C PRO A 65 15.19 -4.37 12.03
N ARG A 66 15.32 -3.31 12.84
CA ARG A 66 16.57 -2.54 12.95
C ARG A 66 17.42 -2.98 14.14
N LYS A 67 18.53 -3.67 13.85
CA LYS A 67 19.53 -4.09 14.84
C LYS A 67 20.80 -3.23 14.84
N GLU A 68 21.03 -2.47 13.76
CA GLU A 68 22.24 -1.68 13.56
C GLU A 68 22.02 -0.18 13.85
N PHE A 69 22.82 0.34 14.77
CA PHE A 69 22.88 1.75 15.13
C PHE A 69 24.35 2.15 15.22
N THR A 70 24.72 3.30 14.66
CA THR A 70 26.10 3.79 14.79
C THR A 70 26.39 4.23 16.22
N GLU A 71 27.59 3.90 16.69
CA GLU A 71 28.05 4.23 18.04
C GLU A 71 28.01 5.76 18.30
N GLU A 72 28.36 6.58 17.30
CA GLU A 72 28.35 8.04 17.47
C GLU A 72 26.92 8.60 17.61
N ALA A 73 25.93 8.03 16.91
CA ALA A 73 24.55 8.47 17.01
C ALA A 73 23.94 8.12 18.38
N LEU A 74 24.24 6.93 18.90
CA LEU A 74 23.81 6.51 20.23
C LEU A 74 24.46 7.34 21.34
N ASN A 75 25.76 7.64 21.23
CA ASN A 75 26.48 8.44 22.23
C ASN A 75 25.96 9.89 22.28
N ARG A 76 25.71 10.52 21.12
CA ARG A 76 25.08 11.85 21.05
C ARG A 76 23.70 11.86 21.73
N LEU A 77 22.87 10.84 21.49
CA LEU A 77 21.56 10.75 22.12
C LEU A 77 21.66 10.51 23.63
N ALA A 78 22.60 9.68 24.07
CA ALA A 78 22.85 9.42 25.49
C ALA A 78 23.29 10.70 26.23
N GLU A 79 24.17 11.51 25.63
CA GLU A 79 24.54 12.82 26.18
C GLU A 79 23.34 13.77 26.29
N SER A 80 22.49 13.78 25.26
CA SER A 80 21.25 14.58 25.29
C SER A 80 20.31 14.13 26.41
N LEU A 81 20.15 12.82 26.61
CA LEU A 81 19.35 12.25 27.68
C LEU A 81 19.91 12.60 29.06
N LYS A 82 21.25 12.60 29.25
CA LYS A 82 21.88 13.06 30.50
C LYS A 82 21.60 14.55 30.77
N LYS A 83 21.67 15.39 29.74
CA LYS A 83 21.53 16.86 29.87
C LYS A 83 20.09 17.32 30.06
N ARG A 84 19.14 16.71 29.35
CA ARG A 84 17.75 17.21 29.24
C ARG A 84 16.70 16.22 29.70
N GLY A 85 17.09 15.01 30.08
CA GLY A 85 16.18 13.92 30.40
C GLY A 85 15.50 13.33 29.16
N GLN A 86 14.61 12.37 29.39
CA GLN A 86 13.83 11.72 28.34
C GLN A 86 12.59 12.55 27.98
N MET A 87 12.68 13.31 26.89
CA MET A 87 11.57 14.15 26.39
C MET A 87 10.47 13.35 25.68
N GLN A 88 10.83 12.23 25.04
CA GLN A 88 9.88 11.39 24.30
C GLN A 88 9.82 10.00 24.92
N ASN A 89 8.60 9.55 25.22
CA ASN A 89 8.34 8.24 25.81
C ASN A 89 8.76 7.12 24.85
N VAL A 90 9.11 5.96 25.41
CA VAL A 90 9.17 4.70 24.67
C VAL A 90 7.84 3.98 24.82
N ARG A 91 7.42 3.19 23.83
CA ARG A 91 6.17 2.43 23.95
C ARG A 91 6.47 1.00 24.37
N VAL A 92 5.73 0.52 25.36
CA VAL A 92 5.94 -0.81 25.92
C VAL A 92 4.62 -1.55 26.13
N ARG A 93 4.69 -2.87 26.07
CA ARG A 93 3.59 -3.79 26.35
C ARG A 93 3.97 -4.73 27.47
N TRP A 94 3.02 -5.09 28.32
CA TRP A 94 3.24 -6.12 29.33
C TRP A 94 3.27 -7.52 28.68
N SER A 95 4.33 -8.28 28.91
CA SER A 95 4.37 -9.71 28.61
C SER A 95 4.16 -10.50 29.90
N ALA A 96 3.03 -11.22 29.96
CA ALA A 96 2.71 -12.10 31.09
C ALA A 96 3.68 -13.30 31.18
N GLU A 97 4.20 -13.78 30.05
CA GLU A 97 5.16 -14.89 30.03
C GLU A 97 6.51 -14.47 30.64
N LEU A 98 7.02 -13.31 30.23
CA LEU A 98 8.32 -12.80 30.68
C LEU A 98 8.26 -12.05 32.01
N GLN A 99 7.05 -11.74 32.49
CA GLN A 99 6.80 -10.83 33.63
C GLN A 99 7.57 -9.50 33.48
N LYS A 100 7.64 -9.00 32.24
CA LYS A 100 8.41 -7.80 31.86
C LYS A 100 7.68 -6.97 30.81
N TRP A 101 8.11 -5.73 30.67
CA TRP A 101 7.67 -4.81 29.63
C TRP A 101 8.49 -5.04 28.36
N VAL A 102 7.83 -5.46 27.28
CA VAL A 102 8.45 -5.62 25.96
C VAL A 102 8.38 -4.29 25.21
N LEU A 103 9.50 -3.86 24.64
CA LEU A 103 9.62 -2.63 23.89
C LEU A 103 8.96 -2.78 22.51
N ILE A 104 7.95 -1.94 22.24
CA ILE A 104 7.29 -1.88 20.93
C ILE A 104 8.03 -0.92 20.00
N SER A 105 8.46 0.23 20.53
CA SER A 105 9.14 1.28 19.74
C SER A 105 10.06 2.15 20.61
N GLY A 106 11.04 2.78 19.96
CA GLY A 106 12.03 3.61 20.64
C GLY A 106 13.30 2.88 21.08
N GLU A 107 13.68 1.79 20.41
CA GLU A 107 14.91 1.00 20.68
C GLU A 107 16.16 1.89 20.83
N ARG A 108 16.33 2.88 19.95
CA ARG A 108 17.46 3.83 20.05
C ARG A 108 17.45 4.63 21.36
N ARG A 109 16.28 5.01 21.86
CA ARG A 109 16.13 5.73 23.14
C ARG A 109 16.40 4.79 24.31
N TYR A 110 15.90 3.55 24.26
CA TYR A 110 16.18 2.52 25.26
C TYR A 110 17.69 2.26 25.38
N ARG A 111 18.38 2.01 24.26
CA ARG A 111 19.85 1.81 24.23
C ARG A 111 20.61 3.04 24.70
N ALA A 112 20.22 4.24 24.25
CA ALA A 112 20.85 5.47 24.69
C ALA A 112 20.63 5.74 26.20
N ALA A 113 19.47 5.35 26.75
CA ALA A 113 19.18 5.46 28.18
C ALA A 113 20.04 4.51 29.03
N LEU A 114 20.25 3.27 28.56
CA LEU A 114 21.21 2.34 29.17
C LEU A 114 22.62 2.93 29.19
N ARG A 115 23.10 3.47 28.06
CA ARG A 115 24.41 4.14 27.98
C ARG A 115 24.50 5.42 28.81
N ALA A 116 23.37 6.12 28.96
CA ALA A 116 23.28 7.29 29.79
C ALA A 116 23.30 6.96 31.29
N GLY A 117 23.15 5.69 31.68
CA GLY A 117 23.08 5.25 33.07
C GLY A 117 21.75 5.62 33.73
N LEU A 118 20.68 5.82 32.95
CA LEU A 118 19.36 6.09 33.50
C LEU A 118 18.83 4.84 34.21
N LYS A 119 18.30 5.02 35.42
CA LYS A 119 17.67 3.93 36.19
C LYS A 119 16.23 3.66 35.77
N THR A 120 15.57 4.67 35.21
CA THR A 120 14.16 4.62 34.84
C THR A 120 13.91 5.17 33.44
N LEU A 121 12.82 4.72 32.83
CA LEU A 121 12.34 5.16 31.52
C LEU A 121 10.92 5.67 31.62
N ASN A 122 10.65 6.78 30.93
CA ASN A 122 9.30 7.26 30.69
C ASN A 122 8.69 6.46 29.54
N CYS A 123 7.54 5.88 29.81
CA CYS A 123 6.90 4.90 28.97
C CYS A 123 5.45 5.27 28.71
N GLU A 124 5.01 4.96 27.50
CA GLU A 124 3.60 4.85 27.16
C GLU A 124 3.22 3.37 27.15
N PHE A 125 2.20 3.02 27.93
CA PHE A 125 1.77 1.65 28.14
C PHE A 125 0.67 1.28 27.15
N ILE A 126 0.95 0.26 26.35
CA ILE A 126 -0.04 -0.32 25.43
C ILE A 126 -0.72 -1.48 26.15
N GLU A 127 -2.00 -1.30 26.47
CA GLU A 127 -2.78 -2.24 27.29
C GLU A 127 -3.26 -3.49 26.53
N ARG A 128 -3.29 -3.41 25.19
CA ARG A 128 -3.70 -4.51 24.30
C ARG A 128 -2.54 -4.99 23.45
N GLU A 129 -2.62 -6.22 22.95
CA GLU A 129 -1.74 -6.60 21.85
C GLU A 129 -2.09 -5.73 20.64
N LEU A 130 -1.07 -5.05 20.12
CA LEU A 130 -1.18 -4.43 18.81
C LEU A 130 -1.35 -5.57 17.80
N SER A 131 -2.40 -5.45 16.98
CA SER A 131 -2.52 -6.30 15.80
C SER A 131 -1.28 -6.17 14.92
N GLU A 132 -0.97 -7.18 14.10
CA GLU A 132 0.13 -7.09 13.14
C GLU A 132 0.04 -5.83 12.26
N VAL A 133 -1.19 -5.42 11.94
CA VAL A 133 -1.48 -4.19 11.19
C VAL A 133 -1.00 -2.97 11.96
N GLU A 134 -1.39 -2.81 13.22
CA GLU A 134 -1.02 -1.66 14.04
C GLU A 134 0.49 -1.61 14.28
N LYS A 135 1.13 -2.76 14.52
CA LYS A 135 2.60 -2.84 14.66
C LYS A 135 3.30 -2.36 13.39
N LEU A 136 2.82 -2.78 12.23
CA LEU A 136 3.41 -2.43 10.94
C LEU A 136 3.17 -0.95 10.59
N GLU A 137 1.99 -0.41 10.91
CA GLU A 137 1.73 1.03 10.78
C GLU A 137 2.61 1.86 11.71
N ASP A 138 2.73 1.46 12.97
CA ASP A 138 3.58 2.13 13.94
C ASP A 138 5.05 2.16 13.48
N MET A 139 5.52 1.03 12.97
CA MET A 139 6.85 0.91 12.36
C MET A 139 6.99 1.87 11.18
N LEU A 140 6.01 1.92 10.28
CA LEU A 140 6.03 2.81 9.11
C LEU A 140 5.95 4.29 9.48
N VAL A 141 5.12 4.67 10.45
CA VAL A 141 5.00 6.07 10.88
C VAL A 141 6.29 6.51 11.56
N GLU A 142 6.87 5.69 12.47
CA GLU A 142 8.16 6.00 13.09
C GLU A 142 9.29 6.08 12.06
N ASN A 143 9.29 5.16 11.08
CA ASN A 143 10.31 5.10 10.05
C ASN A 143 10.14 6.16 8.95
N CYS A 144 8.94 6.59 8.60
CA CYS A 144 8.70 7.74 7.71
C CYS A 144 9.09 9.08 8.37
N LEU A 145 8.99 9.16 9.71
CA LEU A 145 9.47 10.29 10.51
C LEU A 145 11.00 10.32 10.67
N ARG A 146 11.70 9.30 10.15
CA ARG A 146 13.16 9.23 10.06
C ARG A 146 13.56 9.16 8.60
N GLU A 147 14.64 9.81 8.21
CA GLU A 147 15.14 9.76 6.83
C GLU A 147 15.84 8.41 6.49
N ASP A 148 15.55 7.33 7.23
CA ASP A 148 16.37 6.12 7.31
C ASP A 148 15.79 4.90 6.55
N LEU A 149 14.56 4.96 6.01
CA LEU A 149 13.98 3.78 5.36
C LEU A 149 14.42 3.63 3.90
N ASN A 150 14.93 2.45 3.55
CA ASN A 150 15.19 2.06 2.18
C ASN A 150 13.87 2.05 1.37
N ALA A 151 13.90 2.62 0.16
CA ALA A 151 12.73 2.76 -0.71
C ALA A 151 12.07 1.42 -1.08
N VAL A 152 12.83 0.32 -1.14
CA VAL A 152 12.29 -1.02 -1.40
C VAL A 152 11.57 -1.58 -0.18
N GLU A 153 12.16 -1.46 1.01
CA GLU A 153 11.53 -1.91 2.27
C GLU A 153 10.22 -1.16 2.56
N LEU A 154 10.18 0.14 2.22
CA LEU A 154 8.96 0.94 2.28
C LEU A 154 7.87 0.35 1.38
N ALA A 155 8.24 -0.03 0.16
CA ALA A 155 7.32 -0.59 -0.81
C ALA A 155 6.77 -1.95 -0.34
N GLU A 156 7.63 -2.83 0.19
CA GLU A 156 7.23 -4.12 0.75
C GLU A 156 6.29 -3.95 1.96
N SER A 157 6.57 -2.97 2.81
CA SER A 157 5.73 -2.64 3.96
C SER A 157 4.34 -2.15 3.54
N TYR A 158 4.26 -1.30 2.50
CA TYR A 158 2.98 -0.88 1.92
C TYR A 158 2.22 -2.06 1.30
N GLU A 159 2.90 -2.94 0.56
CA GLU A 159 2.26 -4.13 -0.01
C GLU A 159 1.70 -5.04 1.08
N LYS A 160 2.48 -5.28 2.14
CA LYS A 160 2.05 -6.08 3.30
C LYS A 160 0.83 -5.46 3.99
N LEU A 161 0.80 -4.15 4.22
CA LEU A 161 -0.36 -3.47 4.80
C LEU A 161 -1.61 -3.57 3.93
N ILE A 162 -1.47 -3.39 2.61
CA ILE A 162 -2.56 -3.54 1.64
C ILE A 162 -3.16 -4.94 1.74
N ARG A 163 -2.31 -5.98 1.76
CA ARG A 163 -2.74 -7.38 1.89
C ARG A 163 -3.43 -7.66 3.23
N LEU A 164 -2.85 -7.21 4.34
CA LEU A 164 -3.40 -7.44 5.68
C LEU A 164 -4.73 -6.73 5.91
N ARG A 165 -4.92 -5.53 5.34
CA ARG A 165 -6.16 -4.75 5.47
C ARG A 165 -7.20 -5.08 4.43
N GLY A 166 -6.81 -5.71 3.33
CA GLY A 166 -7.67 -5.86 2.15
C GLY A 166 -8.09 -4.51 1.56
N CYS A 167 -7.27 -3.46 1.71
CA CYS A 167 -7.58 -2.12 1.22
C CYS A 167 -6.84 -1.79 -0.07
N THR A 168 -7.26 -0.73 -0.75
CA THR A 168 -6.58 -0.20 -1.93
C THR A 168 -5.39 0.68 -1.55
N ALA A 169 -4.43 0.86 -2.47
CA ALA A 169 -3.32 1.80 -2.28
C ALA A 169 -3.79 3.25 -1.98
N LYS A 170 -4.95 3.64 -2.51
CA LYS A 170 -5.56 4.95 -2.26
C LYS A 170 -6.06 5.08 -0.82
N GLU A 171 -6.69 4.04 -0.30
CA GLU A 171 -7.17 4.00 1.09
C GLU A 171 -6.01 3.94 2.07
N LEU A 172 -4.96 3.16 1.78
CA LEU A 172 -3.73 3.14 2.58
C LEU A 172 -3.06 4.52 2.64
N ALA A 173 -2.98 5.21 1.49
CA ALA A 173 -2.42 6.56 1.43
C ALA A 173 -3.19 7.53 2.34
N ALA A 174 -4.52 7.47 2.33
CA ALA A 174 -5.36 8.29 3.20
C ALA A 174 -5.18 7.95 4.69
N SER A 175 -5.01 6.67 5.06
CA SER A 175 -4.82 6.28 6.47
C SER A 175 -3.45 6.70 7.02
N LEU A 176 -2.43 6.77 6.17
CA LEU A 176 -1.07 7.17 6.55
C LEU A 176 -0.79 8.67 6.35
N ASP A 177 -1.78 9.46 5.93
CA ASP A 177 -1.66 10.89 5.59
C ASP A 177 -0.54 11.19 4.57
N VAL A 178 -0.40 10.32 3.57
CA VAL A 178 0.57 10.47 2.47
C VAL A 178 -0.14 10.59 1.14
N SER A 179 0.54 11.16 0.14
CA SER A 179 -0.05 11.28 -1.19
C SER A 179 -0.28 9.88 -1.82
N PRO A 180 -1.41 9.66 -2.53
CA PRO A 180 -1.62 8.41 -3.28
C PRO A 180 -0.50 8.13 -4.31
N SER A 181 0.08 9.19 -4.88
CA SER A 181 1.21 9.09 -5.79
C SER A 181 2.45 8.51 -5.12
N ALA A 182 2.74 8.87 -3.87
CA ALA A 182 3.89 8.35 -3.13
C ALA A 182 3.79 6.83 -2.93
N VAL A 183 2.62 6.35 -2.47
CA VAL A 183 2.35 4.91 -2.30
C VAL A 183 2.46 4.18 -3.64
N THR A 184 1.90 4.76 -4.70
CA THR A 184 1.94 4.16 -6.06
C THR A 184 3.37 4.05 -6.60
N LYS A 185 4.19 5.08 -6.37
CA LYS A 185 5.60 5.10 -6.78
C LYS A 185 6.43 4.06 -6.05
N ALA A 186 6.25 3.97 -4.73
CA ALA A 186 6.91 2.96 -3.91
C ALA A 186 6.53 1.54 -4.38
N LEU A 187 5.24 1.23 -4.49
CA LEU A 187 4.78 -0.08 -4.97
C LEU A 187 5.25 -0.41 -6.39
N GLY A 188 5.49 0.61 -7.23
CA GLY A 188 6.07 0.42 -8.56
C GLY A 188 7.46 -0.23 -8.52
N LEU A 189 8.26 0.06 -7.50
CA LEU A 189 9.61 -0.50 -7.34
C LEU A 189 9.62 -2.03 -7.21
N LEU A 190 8.54 -2.62 -6.66
CA LEU A 190 8.42 -4.08 -6.54
C LEU A 190 8.28 -4.79 -7.90
N LYS A 191 8.00 -4.03 -8.97
CA LYS A 191 7.93 -4.56 -10.35
C LYS A 191 9.29 -4.69 -11.03
N LEU A 192 10.34 -4.16 -10.40
CA LEU A 192 11.71 -4.27 -10.91
C LEU A 192 12.27 -5.67 -10.59
N PRO A 193 13.18 -6.19 -11.43
CA PRO A 193 13.94 -7.39 -11.12
C PRO A 193 14.83 -7.18 -9.90
N GLU A 194 15.23 -8.28 -9.28
CA GLU A 194 15.90 -8.31 -7.98
C GLU A 194 17.20 -7.48 -7.93
N ASP A 195 18.00 -7.52 -8.99
CA ASP A 195 19.23 -6.74 -9.13
C ASP A 195 18.97 -5.23 -9.14
N LEU A 196 17.93 -4.78 -9.85
CA LEU A 196 17.56 -3.36 -9.88
C LEU A 196 16.96 -2.92 -8.54
N ARG A 197 16.19 -3.78 -7.86
CA ARG A 197 15.73 -3.50 -6.49
C ARG A 197 16.92 -3.38 -5.53
N ALA A 198 17.92 -4.27 -5.64
CA ALA A 198 19.14 -4.19 -4.84
C ALA A 198 19.90 -2.88 -5.10
N ALA A 199 20.02 -2.44 -6.34
CA ALA A 199 20.64 -1.16 -6.70
C ALA A 199 19.88 0.05 -6.11
N VAL A 200 18.54 0.01 -6.09
CA VAL A 200 17.72 1.03 -5.42
C VAL A 200 17.94 1.01 -3.92
N ALA A 201 18.07 -0.19 -3.33
CA ALA A 201 18.22 -0.39 -1.90
C ALA A 201 19.49 0.27 -1.33
N ILE A 202 20.60 0.16 -2.06
CA ILE A 202 21.88 0.76 -1.69
C ILE A 202 22.06 2.20 -2.21
N GLY A 203 21.06 2.73 -2.92
CA GLY A 203 21.06 4.12 -3.42
C GLY A 203 21.83 4.36 -4.73
N GLU A 204 22.33 3.30 -5.40
CA GLU A 204 22.97 3.40 -6.71
C GLU A 204 21.98 3.80 -7.81
N LEU A 205 20.73 3.34 -7.70
CA LEU A 205 19.65 3.69 -8.61
C LEU A 205 18.64 4.61 -7.90
N PRO A 206 18.55 5.91 -8.27
CA PRO A 206 17.62 6.83 -7.62
C PRO A 206 16.16 6.39 -7.75
N ARG A 207 15.40 6.51 -6.66
CA ARG A 207 13.99 6.06 -6.56
C ARG A 207 13.07 6.60 -7.67
N ILE A 208 13.29 7.83 -8.14
CA ILE A 208 12.49 8.46 -9.19
C ILE A 208 12.75 7.78 -10.52
N THR A 209 14.02 7.58 -10.84
CA THR A 209 14.49 6.86 -12.03
C THR A 209 14.01 5.41 -12.02
N ALA A 210 14.16 4.73 -10.90
CA ALA A 210 13.69 3.36 -10.71
C ALA A 210 12.18 3.22 -10.95
N TYR A 211 11.38 4.18 -10.47
CA TYR A 211 9.94 4.21 -10.73
C TYR A 211 9.62 4.40 -12.22
N GLU A 212 10.34 5.25 -12.94
CA GLU A 212 10.10 5.41 -14.39
C GLU A 212 10.46 4.12 -15.14
N ILE A 213 11.59 3.49 -14.80
CA ILE A 213 12.01 2.21 -15.37
C ILE A 213 10.97 1.12 -15.09
N SER A 214 10.40 1.07 -13.87
CA SER A 214 9.42 0.06 -13.46
C SER A 214 8.10 0.11 -14.25
N ARG A 215 7.89 1.15 -15.07
CA ARG A 215 6.73 1.28 -15.97
C ARG A 215 6.91 0.51 -17.28
N LEU A 216 8.13 0.09 -17.60
CA LEU A 216 8.42 -0.77 -18.75
C LEU A 216 7.96 -2.20 -18.47
N GLU A 217 7.49 -2.87 -19.52
CA GLU A 217 7.11 -4.28 -19.45
C GLU A 217 8.30 -5.18 -19.81
N GLY A 218 8.53 -6.19 -18.97
CA GLY A 218 9.61 -7.17 -19.14
C GLY A 218 10.91 -6.73 -18.47
N GLU A 219 11.57 -7.68 -17.81
CA GLU A 219 12.80 -7.43 -17.06
C GLU A 219 13.96 -6.98 -17.95
N ASP A 220 14.09 -7.55 -19.16
CA ASP A 220 15.15 -7.18 -20.10
C ASP A 220 15.09 -5.70 -20.48
N SER A 221 13.89 -5.20 -20.84
CA SER A 221 13.67 -3.79 -21.17
C SER A 221 14.02 -2.86 -19.99
N GLN A 222 13.73 -3.31 -18.77
CA GLN A 222 14.02 -2.56 -17.56
C GLN A 222 15.54 -2.49 -17.30
N ARG A 223 16.25 -3.60 -17.46
CA ARG A 223 17.72 -3.67 -17.34
C ARG A 223 18.42 -2.83 -18.41
N GLU A 224 17.97 -2.92 -19.67
CA GLU A 224 18.50 -2.13 -20.77
C GLU A 224 18.34 -0.62 -20.49
N MET A 225 17.16 -0.19 -20.03
CA MET A 225 16.92 1.20 -19.68
C MET A 225 17.78 1.66 -18.49
N ALA A 226 17.94 0.83 -17.47
CA ALA A 226 18.79 1.14 -16.31
C ALA A 226 20.26 1.34 -16.72
N GLU A 227 20.78 0.46 -17.58
CA GLU A 227 22.15 0.56 -18.09
C GLU A 227 22.33 1.79 -18.98
N ARG A 228 21.35 2.07 -19.85
CA ARG A 228 21.35 3.27 -20.69
C ARG A 228 21.38 4.55 -19.86
N VAL A 229 20.60 4.63 -18.78
CA VAL A 229 20.62 5.76 -17.85
C VAL A 229 22.01 5.95 -17.23
N LYS A 230 22.66 4.87 -16.83
CA LYS A 230 23.99 4.89 -16.21
C LYS A 230 25.07 5.36 -17.18
N GLN A 231 24.98 4.97 -18.45
CA GLN A 231 25.95 5.33 -19.49
C GLN A 231 25.75 6.75 -20.05
N GLU A 232 24.50 7.13 -20.33
CA GLU A 232 24.16 8.40 -21.00
C GLU A 232 23.91 9.56 -20.01
N GLY A 233 23.77 9.29 -18.70
CA GLY A 233 23.52 10.31 -17.68
C GLY A 233 22.19 11.05 -17.89
N LEU A 234 21.15 10.32 -18.29
CA LEU A 234 19.86 10.91 -18.68
C LEU A 234 19.19 11.66 -17.53
N THR A 235 18.57 12.80 -17.85
CA THR A 235 17.70 13.53 -16.91
C THR A 235 16.37 12.81 -16.72
N ASN A 236 15.69 13.05 -15.58
CA ASN A 236 14.39 12.42 -15.29
C ASN A 236 13.35 12.64 -16.41
N THR A 237 13.37 13.80 -17.07
CA THR A 237 12.47 14.09 -18.21
C THR A 237 12.80 13.21 -19.40
N GLN A 238 14.08 13.09 -19.78
CA GLN A 238 14.53 12.24 -20.88
C GLN A 238 14.24 10.76 -20.62
N ILE A 239 14.36 10.31 -19.37
CA ILE A 239 14.00 8.95 -18.96
C ILE A 239 12.51 8.71 -19.14
N ALA A 240 11.68 9.63 -18.66
CA ALA A 240 10.23 9.52 -18.82
C ALA A 240 9.82 9.50 -20.31
N GLU A 241 10.45 10.32 -21.15
CA GLU A 241 10.24 10.34 -22.60
C GLU A 241 10.67 9.01 -23.26
N ALA A 242 11.87 8.52 -22.96
CA ALA A 242 12.37 7.25 -23.50
C ALA A 242 11.49 6.05 -23.08
N VAL A 243 11.01 6.04 -21.83
CA VAL A 243 10.06 5.04 -21.35
C VAL A 243 8.72 5.14 -22.09
N GLN A 244 8.19 6.34 -22.29
CA GLN A 244 6.96 6.54 -23.07
C GLN A 244 7.11 6.11 -24.52
N GLU A 245 8.23 6.43 -25.17
CA GLU A 245 8.49 6.02 -26.54
C GLU A 245 8.55 4.50 -26.67
N THR A 246 9.25 3.83 -25.76
CA THR A 246 9.36 2.36 -25.73
C THR A 246 7.99 1.70 -25.54
N ARG A 247 7.17 2.23 -24.63
CA ARG A 247 5.79 1.76 -24.43
C ARG A 247 4.89 2.07 -25.63
N GLY A 248 5.04 3.25 -26.23
CA GLY A 248 4.31 3.68 -27.42
C GLY A 248 4.60 2.82 -28.64
N ARG A 249 5.88 2.51 -28.90
CA ARG A 249 6.32 1.60 -29.97
C ARG A 249 5.78 0.19 -29.76
N ARG A 250 5.80 -0.33 -28.52
CA ARG A 250 5.25 -1.65 -28.18
C ARG A 250 3.72 -1.70 -28.33
N ASN A 251 3.01 -0.64 -27.92
CA ASN A 251 1.57 -0.52 -28.15
C ASN A 251 1.22 -0.41 -29.64
N HIS A 252 2.04 0.30 -30.43
CA HIS A 252 1.91 0.33 -31.89
C HIS A 252 2.20 -1.04 -32.52
N ALA A 253 3.21 -1.76 -32.04
CA ALA A 253 3.54 -3.12 -32.50
C ALA A 253 2.45 -4.13 -32.11
N ALA A 254 1.88 -4.04 -30.91
CA ALA A 254 0.73 -4.85 -30.47
C ALA A 254 -0.57 -4.46 -31.19
N SER A 255 -0.73 -3.19 -31.58
CA SER A 255 -1.84 -2.72 -32.41
C SER A 255 -1.72 -3.13 -33.88
N LYS A 256 -0.56 -3.59 -34.35
CA LYS A 256 -0.40 -4.15 -35.71
C LYS A 256 -1.06 -5.52 -35.89
N THR A 257 -1.68 -6.09 -34.85
CA THR A 257 -2.44 -7.35 -34.95
C THR A 257 -3.83 -7.23 -35.61
N GLY A 258 -4.15 -6.08 -36.20
CA GLY A 258 -5.19 -5.98 -37.23
C GLY A 258 -5.57 -4.54 -37.56
N ARG A 259 -5.64 -4.18 -38.84
CA ARG A 259 -6.22 -2.89 -39.26
C ARG A 259 -7.74 -2.94 -39.02
N ARG A 260 -8.30 -1.85 -38.51
CA ARG A 260 -9.74 -1.67 -38.31
C ARG A 260 -10.18 -0.40 -39.04
N LEU A 261 -11.10 -0.54 -39.99
CA LEU A 261 -11.69 0.58 -40.72
C LEU A 261 -13.15 0.74 -40.26
N ALA A 262 -13.47 1.91 -39.71
CA ALA A 262 -14.82 2.27 -39.31
C ALA A 262 -15.36 3.39 -40.23
N CYS A 263 -16.50 3.14 -40.87
CA CYS A 263 -17.15 4.06 -41.79
C CYS A 263 -18.50 4.47 -41.21
N SER A 264 -18.74 5.76 -41.04
CA SER A 264 -20.05 6.28 -40.64
C SER A 264 -20.90 6.57 -41.88
N LEU A 265 -22.14 6.10 -41.89
CA LEU A 265 -23.11 6.35 -42.94
C LEU A 265 -23.94 7.59 -42.59
N ALA A 266 -24.44 8.29 -43.61
CA ALA A 266 -25.32 9.45 -43.43
C ALA A 266 -26.63 9.13 -42.70
N SER A 267 -27.01 7.84 -42.63
CA SER A 267 -28.16 7.34 -41.88
C SER A 267 -27.92 7.26 -40.36
N GLY A 268 -26.74 7.61 -39.86
CA GLY A 268 -26.37 7.52 -38.45
C GLY A 268 -25.83 6.15 -38.02
N SER A 269 -25.91 5.14 -38.89
CA SER A 269 -25.30 3.83 -38.66
C SER A 269 -23.80 3.84 -38.96
N SER A 270 -23.01 3.02 -38.27
CA SER A 270 -21.60 2.81 -38.58
C SER A 270 -21.31 1.35 -38.94
N VAL A 271 -20.37 1.14 -39.86
CA VAL A 271 -19.90 -0.17 -40.27
C VAL A 271 -18.42 -0.26 -39.96
N THR A 272 -18.03 -1.29 -39.22
CA THR A 272 -16.62 -1.56 -38.91
C THR A 272 -16.20 -2.89 -39.54
N VAL A 273 -15.10 -2.87 -40.28
CA VAL A 273 -14.41 -4.08 -40.76
C VAL A 273 -13.03 -4.14 -40.11
N ALA A 274 -12.68 -5.28 -39.52
CA ALA A 274 -11.38 -5.54 -38.91
C ALA A 274 -10.79 -6.82 -39.49
N GLY A 275 -9.49 -6.81 -39.80
CA GLY A 275 -8.78 -7.95 -40.40
C GLY A 275 -7.34 -8.05 -39.92
N LYS A 276 -6.78 -9.27 -39.95
CA LYS A 276 -5.40 -9.56 -39.51
C LYS A 276 -4.33 -9.08 -40.50
N GLU A 277 -4.70 -8.89 -41.77
CA GLU A 277 -3.81 -8.43 -42.85
C GLU A 277 -4.14 -7.01 -43.31
N GLU A 278 -3.39 -6.49 -44.28
CA GLU A 278 -3.64 -5.18 -44.89
C GLU A 278 -5.04 -5.12 -45.52
N LEU A 279 -5.91 -4.26 -44.95
CA LEU A 279 -7.27 -4.03 -45.43
C LEU A 279 -7.24 -3.27 -46.76
N THR A 280 -7.24 -4.01 -47.87
CA THR A 280 -7.43 -3.46 -49.22
C THR A 280 -8.91 -3.16 -49.48
N LEU A 281 -9.19 -2.31 -50.47
CA LEU A 281 -10.56 -2.00 -50.88
C LEU A 281 -11.31 -3.27 -51.34
N ASP A 282 -10.64 -4.18 -52.03
CA ASP A 282 -11.22 -5.45 -52.48
C ASP A 282 -11.56 -6.37 -51.30
N ALA A 283 -10.68 -6.46 -50.29
CA ALA A 283 -10.95 -7.23 -49.07
C ALA A 283 -12.13 -6.65 -48.28
N PHE A 284 -12.23 -5.32 -48.22
CA PHE A 284 -13.34 -4.62 -47.58
C PHE A 284 -14.68 -4.88 -48.32
N ILE A 285 -14.69 -4.76 -49.65
CA ILE A 285 -15.86 -5.05 -50.48
C ILE A 285 -16.27 -6.52 -50.33
N GLY A 286 -15.30 -7.44 -50.35
CA GLY A 286 -15.54 -8.87 -50.16
C GLY A 286 -16.23 -9.18 -48.83
N ALA A 287 -15.72 -8.63 -47.73
CA ALA A 287 -16.30 -8.80 -46.39
C ALA A 287 -17.74 -8.28 -46.30
N LEU A 288 -18.01 -7.09 -46.84
CA LEU A 288 -19.38 -6.54 -46.89
C LEU A 288 -20.30 -7.38 -47.78
N GLY A 289 -19.79 -7.88 -48.90
CA GLY A 289 -20.53 -8.75 -49.81
C GLY A 289 -20.95 -10.07 -49.16
N GLU A 290 -20.08 -10.69 -48.36
CA GLU A 290 -20.40 -11.90 -47.61
C GLU A 290 -21.49 -11.66 -46.57
N VAL A 291 -21.37 -10.58 -45.78
CA VAL A 291 -22.38 -10.18 -44.80
C VAL A 291 -23.72 -9.91 -45.49
N LEU A 292 -23.72 -9.18 -46.60
CA LEU A 292 -24.92 -8.87 -47.36
C LEU A 292 -25.59 -10.13 -47.92
N LYS A 293 -24.80 -11.10 -48.42
CA LYS A 293 -25.31 -12.37 -48.93
C LYS A 293 -26.00 -13.20 -47.83
N VAL A 294 -25.39 -13.26 -46.65
CA VAL A 294 -25.97 -13.98 -45.50
C VAL A 294 -27.20 -13.26 -44.96
N ALA A 295 -27.18 -11.92 -44.88
CA ALA A 295 -28.33 -11.12 -44.45
C ALA A 295 -29.55 -11.30 -45.37
N LYS A 296 -29.33 -11.31 -46.69
CA LYS A 296 -30.40 -11.58 -47.68
C LYS A 296 -31.01 -12.97 -47.51
N LYS A 297 -30.17 -13.98 -47.24
CA LYS A 297 -30.64 -15.35 -46.98
C LYS A 297 -31.41 -15.44 -45.66
N ALA A 298 -30.90 -14.87 -44.58
CA ALA A 298 -31.57 -14.81 -43.29
C ALA A 298 -32.96 -14.16 -43.38
N LYS A 299 -33.07 -13.07 -44.15
CA LYS A 299 -34.35 -12.41 -44.42
C LYS A 299 -35.33 -13.31 -45.19
N ALA A 300 -34.86 -14.06 -46.18
CA ALA A 300 -35.69 -15.01 -46.94
C ALA A 300 -36.16 -16.19 -46.07
N ASP A 301 -35.32 -16.63 -45.13
CA ASP A 301 -35.59 -17.73 -44.20
C ASP A 301 -36.41 -17.26 -42.97
N GLY A 302 -36.86 -16.00 -42.91
CA GLY A 302 -37.65 -15.44 -41.81
C GLY A 302 -36.90 -15.28 -40.48
N ARG A 303 -35.57 -15.21 -40.51
CA ARG A 303 -34.69 -15.10 -39.33
C ARG A 303 -34.56 -13.66 -38.82
N THR A 304 -34.18 -13.50 -37.55
CA THR A 304 -33.98 -12.18 -36.93
C THR A 304 -32.53 -11.70 -37.08
N LEU A 305 -32.27 -10.44 -36.70
CA LEU A 305 -30.92 -9.86 -36.70
C LEU A 305 -29.97 -10.59 -35.73
N GLU A 306 -30.50 -11.14 -34.65
CA GLU A 306 -29.76 -11.85 -33.60
C GLU A 306 -29.17 -13.18 -34.10
N ASP A 307 -29.79 -13.80 -35.11
CA ASP A 307 -29.33 -15.05 -35.73
C ASP A 307 -28.13 -14.87 -36.67
N LEU A 308 -27.91 -13.63 -37.16
CA LEU A 308 -26.96 -13.32 -38.22
C LEU A 308 -25.49 -13.66 -37.88
N PRO A 309 -24.96 -13.37 -36.67
CA PRO A 309 -23.58 -13.73 -36.32
C PRO A 309 -23.31 -15.24 -36.36
N GLY A 310 -24.30 -16.06 -35.96
CA GLY A 310 -24.19 -17.52 -36.00
C GLY A 310 -24.14 -18.07 -37.43
N MET A 311 -24.90 -17.45 -38.34
CA MET A 311 -24.92 -17.81 -39.77
C MET A 311 -23.64 -17.40 -40.52
N LEU A 312 -22.93 -16.37 -40.04
CA LEU A 312 -21.65 -15.95 -40.60
C LEU A 312 -20.51 -16.88 -40.19
N LYS A 313 -20.47 -17.30 -38.90
CA LYS A 313 -19.42 -18.20 -38.38
C LYS A 313 -19.51 -19.64 -38.90
N SER A 314 -20.71 -20.10 -39.30
CA SER A 314 -20.91 -21.49 -39.73
C SER A 314 -20.28 -21.81 -41.09
N LYS A 315 -20.04 -20.81 -41.95
CA LYS A 315 -19.36 -20.97 -43.24
C LYS A 315 -17.84 -21.13 -43.12
N ASP A 316 -17.22 -20.56 -42.09
CA ASP A 316 -15.77 -20.67 -41.90
C ASP A 316 -15.35 -22.10 -41.55
N LYS A 317 -16.14 -22.80 -40.72
CA LYS A 317 -15.91 -24.20 -40.37
C LYS A 317 -15.96 -25.15 -41.57
N THR A 318 -16.68 -24.80 -42.64
CA THR A 318 -16.79 -25.64 -43.85
C THR A 318 -15.59 -25.46 -44.81
N LYS A 319 -14.83 -24.37 -44.66
CA LYS A 319 -13.61 -24.10 -45.47
C LYS A 319 -12.38 -24.73 -44.83
N GLU A 320 -12.22 -24.66 -43.51
CA GLU A 320 -11.11 -25.32 -42.78
C GLU A 320 -11.20 -26.85 -42.87
N SER A 321 -12.40 -27.43 -42.79
CA SER A 321 -12.59 -28.89 -42.90
C SER A 321 -12.39 -29.45 -44.31
N ARG A 322 -12.43 -28.63 -45.37
CA ARG A 322 -12.08 -29.07 -46.74
C ARG A 322 -10.59 -28.96 -47.06
N LYS A 323 -9.86 -28.04 -46.42
CA LYS A 323 -8.40 -27.92 -46.59
C LYS A 323 -7.65 -29.06 -45.88
N ALA A 324 -8.10 -29.46 -44.69
CA ALA A 324 -7.50 -30.57 -43.94
C ALA A 324 -7.64 -31.95 -44.61
N VAL A 325 -8.62 -32.14 -45.50
CA VAL A 325 -8.83 -33.42 -46.22
C VAL A 325 -8.02 -33.49 -47.52
N THR A 326 -7.58 -32.35 -48.07
CA THR A 326 -6.79 -32.33 -49.32
C THR A 326 -5.28 -32.33 -49.09
N GLU A 327 -4.78 -31.96 -47.91
CA GLU A 327 -3.35 -32.05 -47.56
C GLU A 327 -2.91 -33.42 -47.03
N ASN A 328 -3.83 -34.36 -46.78
CA ASN A 328 -3.52 -35.71 -46.31
C ASN A 328 -3.61 -36.79 -47.42
N ALA A 329 -3.70 -36.37 -48.67
CA ALA A 329 -3.84 -37.25 -49.84
C ALA A 329 -2.88 -36.89 -50.99
N ALA A 330 -1.74 -36.26 -50.70
CA ALA A 330 -0.65 -36.01 -51.64
C ALA A 330 0.67 -36.53 -51.07
#